data_AF-A0A972ZYC8-F1
#
_entry.id   AF-A0A972ZYC8-F1
#
_cell.length_a   1.000
_cell.length_b   1.000
_cell.length_c   1.000
_cell.angle_alpha   90.00
_cell.angle_beta   90.00
_cell.angle_gamma   90.00
#
_symmetry.space_group_name_H-M   'P 1'
#
loop_
_entity.id
_entity.type
_entity.pdbx_description
1 polymer ?
#
loop_
_entity_poly.entity_id
_entity_poly.type
_entity_poly.pdbx_seq_one_letter_code
_entity_poly.pdbx_strand_id
1 'polypeptide(L)' 'MNLPPAKRKELLSLFEKRGVVAVLGGHVHRLLINEYKGIQLVNAETTSKNFDDRPFGFRLWHVEAERPFKHEFIPLVGR' A
#
# COMPACT_ATOMS: atom_id res chain seq x y z
N MET A 1 2.67 9.22 -0.59
CA MET A 1 3.75 9.94 0.13
C MET A 1 3.74 11.41 -0.27
N ASN A 2 3.28 12.30 0.61
CA ASN A 2 3.26 13.74 0.38
C ASN A 2 4.60 14.37 0.84
N LEU A 3 5.68 14.02 0.15
CA LEU A 3 7.02 14.56 0.39
C LEU A 3 7.48 15.38 -0.83
N PRO A 4 8.27 16.46 -0.61
CA PRO A 4 8.94 17.17 -1.69
C PRO A 4 9.71 16.20 -2.60
N PRO A 5 9.80 16.44 -3.93
CA PRO A 5 10.40 15.49 -4.86
C PRO A 5 11.81 15.02 -4.47
N ALA A 6 12.65 15.92 -3.98
CA ALA A 6 14.01 15.59 -3.53
C ALA A 6 14.00 14.58 -2.37
N LYS A 7 13.17 14.80 -1.35
CA LYS A 7 13.05 13.88 -0.20
C LYS A 7 12.39 12.56 -0.56
N ARG A 8 11.43 12.58 -1.49
CA ARG A 8 10.84 11.35 -2.03
C ARG A 8 11.89 10.50 -2.75
N LYS A 9 12.76 11.12 -3.55
CA LYS A 9 13.86 10.43 -4.25
C LYS A 9 14.87 9.83 -3.26
N GLU A 10 15.25 10.59 -2.23
CA GLU A 10 16.14 10.11 -1.17
C GLU A 10 15.57 8.86 -0.49
N LEU A 11 14.29 8.90 -0.12
CA LEU A 11 13.61 7.80 0.54
C LEU A 11 13.49 6.56 -0.36
N LEU A 12 13.09 6.73 -1.62
CA LEU A 12 13.05 5.63 -2.60
C LEU A 12 14.42 5.00 -2.83
N SER A 13 15.49 5.82 -2.84
CA SER A 13 16.87 5.32 -2.96
C SER A 13 17.30 4.54 -1.71
N LEU A 14 16.84 4.96 -0.52
CA LEU A 14 17.08 4.23 0.72
C LEU A 14 16.36 2.87 0.70
N PHE A 15 15.11 2.81 0.22
CA PHE A 15 14.35 1.57 0.08
C PHE A 15 15.06 0.57 -0.82
N GLU A 16 15.52 1.02 -1.99
CA GLU A 16 16.32 0.20 -2.91
C GLU A 16 17.59 -0.34 -2.23
N LYS A 17 18.37 0.53 -1.57
CA LYS A 17 19.61 0.13 -0.86
C LYS A 17 19.37 -0.87 0.27
N ARG A 18 18.18 -0.88 0.87
CA ARG A 18 17.83 -1.75 2.00
C ARG A 18 17.06 -3.00 1.58
N GLY A 19 16.86 -3.22 0.28
CA GLY A 19 16.13 -4.39 -0.22
C GLY A 19 14.66 -4.39 0.18
N VAL A 20 14.06 -3.21 0.36
CA VAL A 20 12.61 -3.09 0.60
C VAL A 20 11.86 -3.59 -0.64
N VAL A 21 10.79 -4.33 -0.39
CA VAL A 21 10.03 -5.06 -1.43
C VAL A 21 8.61 -4.53 -1.59
N ALA A 22 8.08 -3.93 -0.53
CA ALA A 22 6.80 -3.27 -0.52
C ALA A 22 6.81 -2.14 0.51
N VAL A 23 6.06 -1.07 0.24
CA VAL A 23 5.78 0.04 1.13
C VAL A 23 4.28 0.11 1.31
N LEU A 24 3.82 -0.18 2.53
CA LEU A 24 2.40 -0.19 2.88
C LEU A 24 2.02 1.17 3.46
N GLY A 25 0.98 1.79 2.91
CA GLY A 25 0.52 3.12 3.29
C GLY A 25 -1.00 3.22 3.37
N GLY A 26 -1.46 4.43 3.69
CA GLY A 26 -2.89 4.76 3.81
C GLY A 26 -3.13 6.23 3.48
N HIS A 27 -3.87 6.93 4.34
CA HIS A 27 -4.19 8.37 4.25
C HIS A 27 -5.21 8.77 3.17
N VAL A 28 -5.18 8.16 1.98
CA VAL A 28 -6.09 8.53 0.88
C VAL A 28 -7.44 7.79 0.88
N HIS A 29 -7.64 6.84 1.81
CA HIS A 29 -8.85 6.02 1.97
C HIS A 29 -9.31 5.33 0.67
N ARG A 30 -8.36 4.97 -0.20
CA ARG A 30 -8.60 4.28 -1.46
C ARG A 30 -7.36 3.49 -1.87
N LEU A 31 -7.59 2.42 -2.63
CA LEU A 31 -6.52 1.66 -3.22
C LEU A 31 -5.70 2.53 -4.17
N LEU A 32 -4.39 2.64 -3.90
CA LEU A 32 -3.41 3.12 -4.87
C LEU A 32 -2.27 2.13 -4.92
N ILE A 33 -2.05 1.53 -6.08
CA ILE A 33 -0.93 0.61 -6.32
C ILE A 33 -0.01 1.27 -7.34
N ASN A 34 1.26 1.33 -7.02
CA ASN A 34 2.32 1.74 -7.93
C ASN A 34 3.54 0.83 -7.75
N GLU A 35 4.45 0.84 -8.71
CA GLU A 35 5.65 0.03 -8.71
C GLU A 35 6.87 0.93 -8.95
N TYR A 36 7.94 0.68 -8.20
CA TYR A 36 9.21 1.37 -8.38
C TYR A 36 10.36 0.38 -8.23
N LYS A 37 10.99 0.00 -9.34
CA LYS A 37 12.15 -0.91 -9.35
C LYS A 37 11.89 -2.22 -8.58
N GLY A 38 10.73 -2.82 -8.79
CA GLY A 38 10.29 -4.03 -8.10
C GLY A 38 9.76 -3.82 -6.68
N ILE A 39 9.67 -2.57 -6.20
CA ILE A 39 9.08 -2.24 -4.90
C ILE A 39 7.59 -1.92 -5.09
N GLN A 40 6.71 -2.68 -4.43
CA GLN A 40 5.27 -2.44 -4.46
C GLN A 40 4.89 -1.29 -3.52
N LEU A 41 4.41 -0.17 -4.06
CA LEU A 41 3.92 0.97 -3.27
C LEU A 41 2.40 0.88 -3.18
N VAL A 42 1.87 0.43 -2.05
CA VAL A 42 0.44 0.12 -1.90
C VAL A 42 -0.18 0.96 -0.78
N ASN A 43 -1.12 1.84 -1.13
CA ASN A 43 -2.01 2.44 -0.13
C ASN A 43 -3.31 1.63 -0.06
N ALA A 44 -3.72 1.30 1.15
CA ALA A 44 -4.95 0.58 1.41
C ALA A 44 -6.16 1.52 1.54
N GLU A 45 -7.33 0.92 1.39
CA GLU A 45 -8.65 1.46 1.72
C GLU A 45 -8.79 1.73 3.23
N THR A 46 -9.92 2.33 3.63
CA THR A 46 -10.24 2.54 5.04
C THR A 46 -10.70 1.24 5.70
N THR A 47 -10.38 1.05 6.99
CA THR A 47 -10.88 -0.08 7.79
C THR A 47 -12.22 0.21 8.47
N SER A 48 -12.68 1.47 8.43
CA SER A 48 -13.94 1.91 9.04
C SER A 48 -14.90 2.49 8.00
N LYS A 49 -16.20 2.43 8.31
CA LYS A 49 -17.24 3.08 7.51
C LYS A 49 -16.97 4.58 7.42
N ASN A 50 -17.05 5.11 6.22
CA ASN A 50 -16.85 6.53 5.92
C ASN A 50 -18.12 7.10 5.25
N PHE A 51 -18.18 8.43 5.06
CA PHE A 51 -19.34 9.13 4.50
C PHE A 51 -19.47 9.02 2.97
N ASP A 52 -18.57 8.29 2.31
CA ASP A 52 -18.49 8.17 0.85
C ASP A 52 -18.92 6.78 0.32
N ASP A 53 -19.58 5.97 1.18
CA ASP A 53 -20.10 4.62 0.90
C ASP A 53 -19.09 3.65 0.23
N ARG A 54 -17.80 3.96 0.32
CA ARG A 54 -16.75 3.11 -0.22
C ARG A 54 -16.63 1.81 0.59
N PRO A 55 -16.26 0.70 -0.06
CA PRO A 55 -15.92 -0.52 0.64
C PRO A 55 -14.84 -0.25 1.69
N PHE A 56 -15.06 -0.73 2.91
CA PHE A 56 -14.10 -0.67 3.99
C PHE A 56 -13.67 -2.08 4.37
N GLY A 57 -12.42 -2.23 4.78
CA GLY A 57 -11.78 -3.52 4.94
C GLY A 57 -10.28 -3.39 5.13
N PHE A 58 -9.56 -4.49 4.96
CA PHE A 58 -8.10 -4.53 5.05
C PHE A 58 -7.52 -5.38 3.92
N ARG A 59 -6.20 -5.27 3.70
CA ARG A 59 -5.52 -6.08 2.68
C ARG A 59 -4.74 -7.22 3.33
N LEU A 60 -5.02 -8.45 2.89
CA LEU A 60 -4.25 -9.64 3.25
C LEU A 60 -3.06 -9.79 2.29
N TRP A 61 -1.85 -9.93 2.82
CA TRP A 61 -0.61 -10.08 2.05
C TRP A 61 -0.09 -11.51 2.15
N HIS A 62 0.24 -12.09 1.00
CA HIS A 62 0.77 -13.44 0.86
C HIS A 62 2.28 -13.37 0.58
N VAL A 63 3.10 -13.39 1.64
CA VAL A 63 4.56 -13.16 1.56
C VAL A 63 5.40 -14.43 1.39
N GLU A 64 4.77 -15.60 1.45
CA GLU A 64 5.41 -16.90 1.22
C GLU A 64 5.59 -17.24 -0.27
N ALA A 65 4.88 -16.53 -1.16
CA ALA A 65 4.92 -16.75 -2.60
C ALA A 65 6.11 -16.03 -3.27
N GLU A 66 6.39 -16.38 -4.53
CA GLU A 66 7.35 -15.64 -5.35
C GLU A 66 6.94 -14.18 -5.53
N ARG A 67 7.94 -13.30 -5.60
CA ARG A 67 7.71 -11.87 -5.86
C ARG A 67 7.20 -11.67 -7.30
N PRO A 68 6.33 -10.68 -7.56
CA PRO A 68 5.79 -9.71 -6.60
C PRO A 68 4.76 -10.35 -5.64
N PHE A 69 4.77 -9.91 -4.38
CA PHE A 69 3.86 -10.48 -3.38
C PHE A 69 2.42 -10.14 -3.71
N LYS A 70 1.55 -11.16 -3.61
CA LYS A 70 0.13 -11.01 -3.87
C LYS A 70 -0.56 -10.44 -2.64
N HIS A 71 -1.59 -9.63 -2.88
CA HIS A 71 -2.42 -9.10 -1.81
C HIS A 71 -3.86 -8.90 -2.27
N GLU A 72 -4.81 -9.26 -1.44
CA GLU A 72 -6.26 -9.17 -1.72
C GLU A 72 -6.96 -8.29 -0.70
N PHE A 73 -8.10 -7.71 -1.10
CA PHE A 73 -8.91 -6.89 -0.21
C PHE A 73 -9.96 -7.77 0.49
N ILE A 74 -9.98 -7.74 1.81
CA ILE A 74 -10.94 -8.43 2.65
C ILE A 74 -11.94 -7.38 3.15
N PRO A 75 -13.18 -7.36 2.62
CA PRO A 75 -14.18 -6.40 3.07
C PRO A 75 -14.61 -6.72 4.49
N LEU A 76 -14.78 -5.68 5.31
CA LEU A 76 -15.47 -5.79 6.58
C LEU A 76 -16.96 -5.58 6.34
N VAL A 77 -17.74 -6.61 6.61
CA VAL A 77 -19.20 -6.51 6.63
C VAL A 77 -19.62 -6.24 8.08
N GLY A 78 -20.22 -5.08 8.32
CA GLY A 78 -20.89 -4.82 9.60
C GLY A 78 -22.10 -5.74 9.73
N ARG A 79 -22.29 -6.33 10.91
CA ARG A 79 -23.61 -6.85 11.32
C ARG A 79 -24.58 -5.69 11.51
#